data_AF-A0A923YL90-F1
#
_entry.id   AF-A0A923YL90-F1
#
_cell.length_a   1.000
_cell.length_b   1.000
_cell.length_c   1.000
_cell.angle_alpha   90.00
_cell.angle_beta   90.00
_cell.angle_gamma   90.00
#
_symmetry.space_group_name_H-M   'P 1'
#
loop_
_entity.id
_entity.type
_entity.pdbx_description
1 polymer ?
#
loop_
_entity_poly.entity_id
_entity_poly.type
_entity_poly.pdbx_seq_one_letter_code
_entity_poly.pdbx_strand_id
1 'polypeptide(L)'
;NKEKTDVLFTAAGKHIQTETKLASASELPSAIANTLKKDFSGYEVEETEKVMTAEGKQLYKVEAEMKEKEYELLFDAAGVLLKKTEEPSEKKEADHKK
;
A
#
# COMPACT_ATOMS: atom_id res chain seq x y z
N ASN A 1 -8.84 9.42 16.52
CA ASN A 1 -8.31 8.88 15.25
C ASN A 1 -7.15 9.73 14.78
N LYS A 2 -5.98 9.11 14.54
CA LYS A 2 -4.89 9.74 13.77
C LYS A 2 -4.86 9.04 12.42
N GLU A 3 -5.63 9.55 11.47
CA GLU A 3 -5.41 9.24 10.06
C GLU A 3 -4.04 9.83 9.72
N LYS A 4 -3.08 8.96 9.38
CA LYS A 4 -1.79 9.40 8.86
C LYS A 4 -1.97 9.68 7.37
N THR A 5 -1.67 10.91 6.98
CA THR A 5 -1.69 11.34 5.59
C THR A 5 -0.30 11.85 5.28
N ASP A 6 0.40 11.13 4.41
CA ASP A 6 1.74 11.48 3.98
C ASP A 6 1.63 12.08 2.58
N VAL A 7 2.13 13.30 2.42
CA VAL A 7 2.10 14.02 1.14
C VAL A 7 3.53 14.12 0.63
N LEU A 8 3.83 13.44 -0.47
CA LEU A 8 5.14 13.53 -1.10
C LEU A 8 5.19 14.73 -2.03
N PHE A 9 6.20 15.57 -1.83
CA PHE A 9 6.55 16.67 -2.71
C PHE A 9 7.88 16.40 -3.39
N THR A 10 8.00 16.82 -4.66
CA THR A 10 9.29 16.91 -5.34
C THR A 10 10.17 17.96 -4.67
N ALA A 11 11.48 17.91 -4.91
CA ALA A 11 12.43 18.95 -4.49
C ALA A 11 12.05 20.37 -4.99
N ALA A 12 11.18 20.48 -6.01
CA ALA A 12 10.65 21.73 -6.54
C ALA A 12 9.33 22.18 -5.86
N GLY A 13 8.85 21.47 -4.83
CA GLY A 13 7.59 21.77 -4.15
C GLY A 13 6.34 21.32 -4.92
N LYS A 14 6.49 20.65 -6.06
CA LYS A 14 5.36 20.05 -6.78
C LYS A 14 4.89 18.80 -6.05
N HIS A 15 3.60 18.71 -5.75
CA HIS A 15 2.96 17.50 -5.23
C HIS A 15 3.22 16.31 -6.17
N ILE A 16 3.60 15.16 -5.60
CA ILE A 16 3.84 13.89 -6.31
C ILE A 16 2.64 12.97 -6.09
N GLN A 17 2.37 12.67 -4.82
CA GLN A 17 1.28 11.79 -4.41
C GLN A 17 0.92 12.05 -2.95
N THR A 18 -0.33 11.74 -2.61
CA THR A 18 -0.85 11.72 -1.23
C THR A 18 -1.21 10.30 -0.88
N GLU A 19 -0.63 9.80 0.21
CA GLU A 19 -0.88 8.46 0.74
C GLU A 19 -1.75 8.61 1.97
N THR A 20 -2.83 7.84 2.03
CA THR A 20 -3.80 7.87 3.12
C THR A 20 -4.00 6.45 3.60
N LYS A 21 -3.55 6.17 4.82
CA LYS A 21 -3.77 4.88 5.44
C LYS A 21 -5.26 4.60 5.62
N LEU A 22 -5.73 3.49 5.06
CA LEU A 22 -7.10 3.04 5.20
C LEU A 22 -7.23 2.26 6.50
N ALA A 23 -8.36 2.45 7.20
CA ALA A 23 -8.56 1.80 8.49
C ALA A 23 -8.74 0.28 8.37
N SER A 24 -9.17 -0.21 7.20
CA SER A 24 -9.42 -1.63 6.94
C SER A 24 -9.47 -1.91 5.45
N ALA A 25 -9.17 -3.16 5.05
CA ALA A 25 -9.30 -3.63 3.68
C ALA A 25 -10.74 -3.53 3.11
N SER A 26 -11.75 -3.33 3.96
CA SER A 26 -13.13 -3.02 3.53
C SER A 26 -13.28 -1.69 2.80
N GLU A 27 -12.32 -0.77 2.94
CA GLU A 27 -12.30 0.49 2.19
C GLU A 27 -11.72 0.31 0.77
N LEU A 28 -11.16 -0.86 0.48
CA LEU A 28 -10.70 -1.18 -0.87
C LEU A 28 -11.90 -1.40 -1.81
N PRO A 29 -11.83 -0.90 -3.05
CA PRO A 29 -12.75 -1.27 -4.12
C PRO A 29 -12.91 -2.78 -4.26
N SER A 30 -14.14 -3.22 -4.55
CA SER A 30 -14.44 -4.65 -4.74
C SER A 30 -13.61 -5.30 -5.84
N ALA A 31 -13.14 -4.53 -6.83
CA ALA A 31 -12.23 -5.02 -7.87
C ALA A 31 -10.90 -5.51 -7.27
N ILE A 32 -10.28 -4.72 -6.39
CA ILE A 32 -9.02 -5.06 -5.73
C ILE A 32 -9.23 -6.23 -4.76
N ALA A 33 -10.31 -6.20 -3.97
CA ALA A 33 -10.64 -7.29 -3.06
C ALA A 33 -10.83 -8.63 -3.79
N ASN A 34 -11.40 -8.62 -5.00
CA ASN A 34 -11.52 -9.80 -5.84
C ASN A 34 -10.16 -10.27 -6.38
N THR A 35 -9.33 -9.35 -6.86
CA THR A 35 -7.97 -9.67 -7.34
C THR A 35 -7.14 -10.28 -6.20
N LEU A 36 -7.17 -9.70 -5.00
CA LEU A 36 -6.47 -10.23 -3.82
C LEU A 36 -6.95 -11.65 -3.48
N LYS A 37 -8.27 -11.88 -3.45
CA LYS A 37 -8.81 -13.21 -3.17
C LYS A 37 -8.47 -14.25 -4.24
N LYS A 38 -8.33 -13.83 -5.50
CA LYS A 38 -8.07 -14.73 -6.63
C LYS A 38 -6.58 -15.04 -6.80
N ASP A 39 -5.76 -14.01 -6.84
CA ASP A 39 -4.34 -14.08 -7.18
C ASP A 39 -3.44 -14.14 -5.93
N PHE A 40 -3.92 -13.64 -4.79
CA PHE A 40 -3.17 -13.50 -3.53
C PHE A 40 -3.82 -14.24 -2.35
N SER A 41 -4.58 -15.32 -2.60
CA SER A 41 -5.30 -16.07 -1.55
C SER A 41 -4.43 -16.65 -0.41
N GLY A 42 -3.10 -16.65 -0.57
CA GLY A 42 -2.15 -17.09 0.46
C GLY A 42 -1.35 -15.97 1.12
N TYR A 43 -1.67 -14.71 0.83
CA TYR A 43 -1.03 -13.53 1.41
C TYR A 43 -1.94 -13.00 2.52
N GLU A 44 -1.35 -12.63 3.66
CA GLU A 44 -2.05 -12.00 4.77
C GLU A 44 -1.96 -10.49 4.59
N VAL A 45 -3.09 -9.84 4.27
CA VAL A 45 -3.12 -8.39 4.12
C VAL A 45 -2.97 -7.75 5.50
N GLU A 46 -1.85 -7.09 5.73
CA GLU A 46 -1.56 -6.39 6.97
C GLU A 46 -2.12 -4.98 6.94
N GLU A 47 -1.85 -4.25 5.86
CA GLU A 47 -2.19 -2.84 5.75
C GLU A 47 -2.61 -2.45 4.33
N THR A 48 -3.46 -1.44 4.25
CA THR A 48 -3.98 -0.92 2.99
C THR A 48 -3.96 0.59 3.02
N GLU A 49 -3.48 1.20 1.96
CA GLU A 49 -3.36 2.64 1.83
C GLU A 49 -3.92 3.09 0.49
N LYS A 50 -4.55 4.27 0.46
CA LYS A 50 -5.00 4.92 -0.75
C LYS A 50 -3.95 5.94 -1.18
N VAL A 51 -3.49 5.83 -2.42
CA VAL A 51 -2.50 6.73 -3.01
C VAL A 51 -3.18 7.57 -4.09
N MET A 52 -3.31 8.87 -3.87
CA MET A 52 -3.74 9.83 -4.90
C MET A 52 -2.53 10.47 -5.54
N THR A 53 -2.29 10.18 -6.81
CA THR A 53 -1.25 10.86 -7.59
C THR A 53 -1.62 12.33 -7.84
N ALA A 54 -0.61 13.16 -8.11
CA ALA A 54 -0.83 14.57 -8.47
C ALA A 54 -1.61 14.76 -9.79
N GLU A 55 -1.67 13.74 -10.65
CA GLU A 55 -2.52 13.73 -11.85
C GLU A 55 -4.00 13.44 -11.54
N GLY A 56 -4.34 13.16 -10.28
CA GLY A 56 -5.69 12.78 -9.86
C GLY A 56 -6.02 11.30 -10.06
N LYS A 57 -5.03 10.46 -10.42
CA LYS A 57 -5.22 9.00 -10.45
C LYS A 57 -5.27 8.46 -9.03
N GLN A 58 -6.27 7.63 -8.77
CA GLN A 58 -6.48 6.97 -7.49
C GLN A 58 -5.95 5.54 -7.56
N LEU A 59 -4.92 5.29 -6.77
CA LEU A 59 -4.24 4.03 -6.62
C LEU A 59 -4.44 3.51 -5.19
N TYR A 60 -4.17 2.23 -4.99
CA TYR A 60 -4.34 1.54 -3.72
C TYR A 60 -3.13 0.66 -3.46
N LYS A 61 -2.38 0.97 -2.42
CA LYS A 61 -1.27 0.17 -1.95
C LYS A 61 -1.80 -0.85 -0.94
N VAL A 62 -1.39 -2.09 -1.08
CA VAL A 62 -1.77 -3.20 -0.20
C VAL A 62 -0.47 -3.87 0.24
N GLU A 63 -0.19 -3.79 1.53
CA GLU A 63 0.92 -4.46 2.16
C GLU A 63 0.41 -5.82 2.66
N ALA A 64 1.03 -6.88 2.15
CA ALA A 64 0.63 -8.24 2.45
C ALA A 64 1.85 -9.08 2.78
N GLU A 65 1.80 -9.78 3.90
CA GLU A 65 2.86 -10.70 4.32
C GLU A 65 2.60 -12.10 3.75
N MET A 66 3.67 -12.74 3.29
CA MET A 66 3.64 -14.17 2.99
C MET A 66 4.92 -14.83 3.50
N LYS A 67 4.78 -15.57 4.60
CA LYS A 67 5.86 -16.30 5.31
C LYS A 67 6.83 -15.36 6.04
N GLU A 68 8.02 -15.13 5.48
CA GLU A 68 9.06 -14.23 6.03
C GLU A 68 9.41 -13.17 4.98
N LYS A 69 8.39 -12.74 4.23
CA LYS A 69 8.50 -11.75 3.16
C LYS A 69 7.27 -10.86 3.18
N GLU A 70 7.51 -9.58 3.09
CA GLU A 70 6.49 -8.56 2.92
C GLU A 70 6.35 -8.25 1.43
N TYR A 71 5.12 -8.06 0.98
CA TYR A 71 4.82 -7.74 -0.40
C TYR A 71 3.98 -6.48 -0.45
N GLU A 72 4.54 -5.47 -1.10
CA GLU A 72 3.85 -4.24 -1.40
C GLU A 72 3.23 -4.33 -2.79
N LEU A 73 1.90 -4.26 -2.85
CA LEU A 73 1.12 -4.40 -4.07
C LEU A 73 0.37 -3.10 -4.35
N LEU A 74 0.73 -2.43 -5.43
CA LEU A 74 0.07 -1.21 -5.88
C LEU A 74 -0.95 -1.54 -6.97
N PHE A 75 -2.21 -1.27 -6.70
CA PHE A 75 -3.33 -1.47 -7.60
C PHE A 75 -3.92 -0.15 -8.10
N ASP A 76 -4.49 -0.16 -9.28
CA ASP A 76 -5.36 0.90 -9.79
C ASP A 76 -6.80 0.73 -9.27
N ALA A 77 -7.63 1.77 -9.37
CA ALA A 77 -9.07 1.73 -9.03
C ALA A 77 -9.83 0.61 -9.77
N ALA A 78 -9.34 0.16 -10.93
CA ALA A 78 -9.88 -0.99 -11.67
C ALA A 78 -9.50 -2.37 -11.08
N GLY A 79 -8.69 -2.45 -10.03
CA GLY A 79 -8.20 -3.71 -9.46
C GLY A 79 -7.04 -4.35 -10.25
N VAL A 80 -6.40 -3.57 -11.12
CA VAL A 80 -5.23 -4.00 -11.91
C VAL A 80 -3.96 -3.73 -11.12
N LEU A 81 -3.12 -4.74 -10.95
CA LEU A 81 -1.81 -4.60 -10.31
C LEU A 81 -0.88 -3.78 -11.22
N LEU A 82 -0.48 -2.60 -10.75
CA LEU A 82 0.46 -1.72 -11.43
C LEU A 82 1.90 -2.02 -11.05
N LYS A 83 2.14 -2.30 -9.77
CA LYS A 83 3.48 -2.57 -9.24
C LYS A 83 3.40 -3.59 -8.11
N LYS A 84 4.41 -4.46 -8.06
CA LYS A 84 4.65 -5.39 -6.96
C LYS A 84 6.09 -5.27 -6.54
N THR A 85 6.32 -5.03 -5.26
CA THR A 85 7.63 -5.04 -4.63
C THR A 85 7.63 -6.17 -3.59
N GLU A 86 8.68 -6.98 -3.56
CA GLU A 86 8.91 -7.93 -2.47
C GLU A 86 10.04 -7.38 -1.62
N GLU A 87 9.81 -7.28 -0.32
CA GLU A 87 10.84 -6.95 0.64
C GLU A 87 11.01 -8.14 1.59
N PRO A 88 12.26 -8.50 1.96
CA PRO A 88 12.45 -9.44 3.06
C PRO A 88 11.73 -8.84 4.27
N SER A 89 10.91 -9.63 4.99
CA SER A 89 10.25 -9.12 6.20
C SER A 89 11.38 -8.73 7.17
N GLU A 90 11.67 -7.44 7.26
CA GLU A 90 12.77 -6.96 8.07
C GLU A 90 12.31 -7.20 9.51
N LYS A 91 12.79 -8.30 10.11
CA LYS A 91 12.72 -8.49 11.56
C LYS A 91 13.32 -7.21 12.10
N LYS A 92 12.50 -6.29 12.63
CA LYS A 92 12.95 -5.03 13.25
C LYS A 92 13.96 -5.39 14.33
N GLU A 93 15.22 -5.54 13.94
CA GLU A 93 16.33 -5.48 14.86
C GLU A 93 16.36 -4.03 15.28
N ALA A 94 15.99 -3.82 16.54
CA ALA A 94 15.75 -2.53 17.11
C ALA A 94 17.00 -1.64 16.99
N ASP A 95 17.03 -0.73 16.02
CA ASP A 95 17.84 0.48 16.14
C ASP A 95 17.10 1.47 17.06
N HIS A 96 17.04 1.13 18.35
CA HIS A 96 17.13 2.15 19.38
C HIS A 96 18.63 2.39 19.59
N LYS A 97 19.15 3.26 18.74
CA LYS A 97 20.47 3.87 18.83
C LYS A 97 20.80 4.23 20.29
N LYS A 98 21.84 3.60 20.81
CA LYS A 98 22.44 3.77 22.14
C LYS A 98 23.08 5.16 22.30
#